data_AF-K9R733-F1
#
_entry.id   AF-K9R733-F1
#
_cell.length_a   1.000
_cell.length_b   1.000
_cell.length_c   1.000
_cell.angle_alpha   90.00
_cell.angle_beta   90.00
_cell.angle_gamma   90.00
#
_symmetry.space_group_name_H-M   'P 1'
#
loop_
_entity.id
_entity.type
_entity.pdbx_description
1 polymer ?
#
loop_
_entity_poly.entity_id
_entity_poly.type
_entity_poly.pdbx_seq_one_letter_code
_entity_poly.pdbx_strand_id
1 'polypeptide(L)'
;METSQIIEVLPNLSISERLQIAEAALLLISKEQDSLTKEEQKHQLALAAMTAIADYAPEGELNIFTAIDGEEFYEYSDNELIEKHTHE
;
A
#
# COMPACT_ATOMS: atom_id res chain seq x y z
N MET A 1 14.43 28.23 -10.80
CA MET A 1 15.49 27.23 -11.08
C MET A 1 14.88 26.24 -12.02
N GLU A 2 15.51 26.02 -13.17
CA GLU A 2 15.01 25.10 -14.19
C GLU A 2 15.10 23.68 -13.62
N THR A 3 14.00 22.91 -13.67
CA THR A 3 13.93 21.52 -13.18
C THR A 3 15.08 20.64 -13.70
N SER A 4 15.57 20.93 -14.90
CA SER A 4 16.75 20.32 -15.51
C SER A 4 18.02 20.43 -14.65
N GLN A 5 18.23 21.57 -13.98
CA GLN A 5 19.42 21.79 -13.13
C GLN A 5 19.39 20.92 -11.87
N ILE A 6 18.20 20.62 -11.34
CA ILE A 6 18.05 19.72 -10.19
C ILE A 6 18.38 18.30 -10.64
N ILE A 7 17.83 17.86 -11.78
CA ILE A 7 18.05 16.51 -12.31
C ILE A 7 19.52 16.27 -12.68
N GLU A 8 20.23 17.26 -13.22
CA GLU A 8 21.65 17.16 -13.55
C GLU A 8 22.56 17.03 -12.32
N VAL A 9 22.13 17.52 -11.16
CA VAL A 9 22.94 17.48 -9.93
C VAL A 9 22.74 16.17 -9.15
N LEU A 10 21.57 15.54 -9.22
CA LEU A 10 21.26 14.29 -8.49
C LEU A 10 22.28 13.14 -8.70
N PRO A 11 22.82 12.90 -9.91
CA PRO A 11 23.84 11.87 -10.13
C PRO A 11 25.13 12.09 -9.34
N ASN A 12 25.47 13.35 -9.04
CA ASN A 12 26.69 13.71 -8.32
C ASN A 12 26.58 13.52 -6.80
N LEU A 13 25.39 13.21 -6.30
CA LEU A 13 25.12 12.97 -4.89
C LEU A 13 25.19 11.47 -4.57
N SER A 14 25.44 11.17 -3.31
CA SER A 14 25.31 9.80 -2.79
C SER A 14 23.85 9.33 -2.84
N ILE A 15 23.65 8.01 -2.80
CA ILE A 15 22.30 7.42 -2.74
C ILE A 15 21.53 7.96 -1.53
N SER A 16 22.18 8.11 -0.38
CA SER A 16 21.55 8.62 0.84
C SER A 16 21.03 10.05 0.65
N GLU A 17 21.82 10.93 0.05
CA GLU A 17 21.42 12.32 -0.21
C GLU A 17 20.30 12.38 -1.25
N ARG A 18 20.35 11.55 -2.29
CA ARG A 18 19.24 11.43 -3.26
C ARG A 18 17.94 11.00 -2.59
N LEU A 19 18.00 10.03 -1.68
CA LEU A 19 16.81 9.57 -0.93
C LEU A 19 16.25 10.66 -0.03
N GLN A 20 17.11 11.42 0.67
CA GLN A 20 16.68 12.56 1.48
C GLN A 20 16.02 13.67 0.64
N ILE A 21 16.55 13.95 -0.54
CA ILE A 21 15.94 14.91 -1.47
C ILE A 21 14.58 14.41 -1.96
N ALA A 22 14.48 13.12 -2.31
CA ALA A 22 13.22 12.52 -2.73
C ALA A 22 12.17 12.56 -1.61
N GLU A 23 12.56 12.25 -0.37
CA GLU A 23 11.70 12.32 0.81
C GLU A 23 11.23 13.76 1.06
N ALA A 24 12.13 14.74 1.02
CA ALA A 24 11.78 16.15 1.21
C ALA A 24 10.82 16.65 0.11
N ALA A 25 11.06 16.27 -1.15
CA ALA A 25 10.17 16.59 -2.26
C ALA A 25 8.79 15.95 -2.09
N LEU A 26 8.73 14.68 -1.68
CA LEU A 26 7.48 13.99 -1.40
C LEU A 26 6.70 14.64 -0.24
N LEU A 27 7.38 15.04 0.83
CA LEU A 27 6.75 15.74 1.95
C LEU A 27 6.15 17.09 1.54
N LEU A 28 6.80 17.82 0.63
CA LEU A 28 6.26 19.06 0.08
C LEU A 28 4.98 18.81 -0.72
N ILE A 29 5.01 17.82 -1.62
CA ILE A 29 3.85 17.42 -2.42
C ILE A 29 2.70 16.95 -1.50
N SER A 30 3.01 16.18 -0.45
CA SER A 30 1.99 15.69 0.49
C SER A 30 1.34 16.81 1.29
N LYS A 31 2.10 17.84 1.69
CA LYS A 31 1.54 19.03 2.34
C LYS A 31 0.65 19.85 1.39
N GLU A 32 0.99 19.86 0.10
CA GLU A 32 0.15 20.45 -0.93
C GLU A 32 -1.08 19.56 -1.23
N GLN A 33 -0.98 18.24 -1.03
CA GLN A 33 -2.09 17.31 -1.26
C GLN A 33 -3.30 17.55 -0.33
N ASP A 34 -3.07 18.02 0.89
CA ASP A 34 -4.13 18.47 1.80
C ASP A 34 -4.96 19.65 1.24
N SER A 35 -4.48 20.25 0.15
CA SER A 35 -5.11 21.35 -0.60
C SER A 35 -5.73 20.90 -1.94
N LEU A 36 -5.68 19.61 -2.30
CA LEU A 36 -6.17 19.15 -3.60
C LEU A 36 -7.62 19.52 -3.80
N THR A 37 -7.92 20.03 -4.98
CA THR A 37 -9.29 20.17 -5.43
C THR A 37 -9.93 18.78 -5.62
N LYS A 38 -11.26 18.72 -5.55
CA LYS A 38 -12.01 17.46 -5.75
C LYS A 38 -11.67 16.75 -7.06
N GLU A 39 -11.36 17.51 -8.11
CA GLU A 39 -11.03 16.95 -9.42
C GLU A 39 -9.66 16.26 -9.41
N GLU A 40 -8.67 16.85 -8.74
CA GLU A 40 -7.35 16.27 -8.63
C GLU A 40 -7.36 15.03 -7.71
N GLN A 41 -8.14 15.05 -6.63
CA GLN A 41 -8.38 13.86 -5.80
C GLN A 41 -9.00 12.71 -6.62
N LYS A 42 -10.01 13.03 -7.44
CA LYS A 42 -10.65 12.05 -8.32
C LYS A 42 -9.67 11.49 -9.35
N HIS A 43 -8.80 12.33 -9.92
CA HIS A 43 -7.78 11.90 -10.86
C HIS A 43 -6.76 10.96 -10.20
N GLN A 44 -6.27 11.30 -9.01
CA GLN A 44 -5.36 10.43 -8.26
C GLN A 44 -6.00 9.11 -7.86
N LEU A 45 -7.26 9.13 -7.43
CA LEU A 45 -7.99 7.91 -7.11
C LEU A 45 -8.13 7.01 -8.35
N ALA A 46 -8.38 7.59 -9.52
CA ALA A 46 -8.43 6.84 -10.77
C ALA A 46 -7.07 6.19 -11.10
N LEU A 47 -5.96 6.93 -10.94
CA LEU A 47 -4.61 6.38 -11.16
C LEU A 47 -4.27 5.27 -10.17
N ALA A 48 -4.61 5.44 -8.89
CA ALA A 48 -4.41 4.43 -7.86
C ALA A 48 -5.23 3.17 -8.17
N ALA A 49 -6.51 3.33 -8.53
CA ALA A 49 -7.36 2.22 -8.93
C ALA A 49 -6.81 1.49 -10.16
N MET A 50 -6.34 2.21 -11.19
CA MET A 50 -5.75 1.61 -12.38
C MET A 50 -4.48 0.81 -12.06
N THR A 51 -3.64 1.32 -11.16
CA THR A 51 -2.42 0.64 -10.73
C THR A 51 -2.74 -0.63 -9.94
N ALA A 52 -3.75 -0.57 -9.07
CA ALA A 52 -4.16 -1.69 -8.23
C ALA A 52 -4.86 -2.83 -8.98
N ILE A 53 -5.33 -2.63 -10.23
CA ILE A 53 -6.03 -3.68 -11.00
C ILE A 53 -5.22 -4.97 -11.09
N ALA A 54 -3.89 -4.87 -11.25
CA ALA A 54 -3.01 -6.03 -11.35
C ALA A 54 -3.01 -6.87 -10.07
N ASP A 55 -3.09 -6.21 -8.91
CA ASP A 55 -3.09 -6.87 -7.60
C ASP A 55 -4.36 -7.72 -7.40
N TYR A 56 -5.47 -7.32 -8.04
CA TYR A 56 -6.76 -8.03 -8.04
C TYR A 56 -6.96 -8.98 -9.22
N ALA A 57 -5.97 -9.18 -10.10
CA ALA A 57 -6.07 -10.17 -11.16
C ALA A 57 -6.10 -11.60 -10.59
N PRO A 58 -6.57 -12.61 -11.36
CA PRO A 58 -6.30 -14.01 -11.03
C PRO A 58 -4.78 -14.22 -10.90
N GLU A 59 -4.32 -14.87 -9.83
CA GLU A 59 -2.90 -14.96 -9.43
C GLU A 59 -2.23 -13.64 -9.02
N GLY A 60 -2.98 -12.54 -8.92
CA GLY A 60 -2.51 -11.28 -8.35
C GLY A 60 -2.21 -11.41 -6.86
N GLU A 61 -1.36 -10.52 -6.33
CA GLU A 61 -0.88 -10.60 -4.94
C GLU A 61 -2.02 -10.71 -3.91
N LEU A 62 -3.17 -10.08 -4.15
CA LEU A 62 -4.31 -10.11 -3.24
C LEU A 62 -5.19 -11.36 -3.39
N ASN A 63 -5.03 -12.11 -4.50
CA ASN A 63 -5.79 -13.32 -4.78
C ASN A 63 -4.94 -14.59 -4.67
N ILE A 64 -3.65 -14.50 -4.33
CA ILE A 64 -2.79 -15.69 -4.21
C ILE A 64 -3.28 -16.69 -3.15
N PHE A 65 -3.97 -16.19 -2.11
CA PHE A 65 -4.53 -17.02 -1.05
C PHE A 65 -5.97 -17.49 -1.31
N THR A 66 -6.67 -16.94 -2.32
CA THR A 66 -8.03 -17.39 -2.65
C THR A 66 -8.04 -18.68 -3.47
N ALA A 67 -6.91 -19.02 -4.11
CA ALA A 67 -6.69 -20.28 -4.79
C ALA A 67 -6.25 -21.42 -3.85
N ILE A 68 -5.86 -21.10 -2.61
CA ILE A 68 -5.68 -22.12 -1.58
C ILE A 68 -7.08 -22.57 -1.21
N ASP A 69 -7.42 -23.82 -1.59
CA ASP A 69 -8.67 -24.48 -1.20
C ASP A 69 -8.93 -24.15 0.28
N GLY A 70 -10.01 -23.38 0.51
CA GLY A 70 -10.32 -22.84 1.82
C GLY A 70 -10.27 -23.95 2.85
N GLU A 71 -9.50 -23.75 3.93
CA GLU A 71 -9.54 -24.67 5.05
C GLU A 71 -11.00 -24.90 5.45
N GLU A 72 -11.36 -26.15 5.74
CA GLU A 72 -12.69 -26.46 6.29
C GLU A 72 -12.89 -25.61 7.53
N PHE A 73 -13.73 -24.58 7.43
CA PHE A 73 -14.11 -23.77 8.58
C PHE A 73 -14.83 -24.69 9.56
N TYR A 74 -14.16 -25.06 10.64
CA TYR A 74 -14.80 -25.76 11.75
C TYR A 74 -15.77 -24.77 12.41
N GLU A 75 -17.07 -25.00 12.22
CA GLU A 75 -18.09 -24.37 13.03
C GLU A 75 -17.95 -24.93 14.45
N TYR A 76 -17.17 -24.23 15.28
CA TYR A 76 -17.06 -24.59 16.69
C TYR A 76 -18.46 -24.49 17.29
N SER A 77 -19.08 -25.63 17.47
CA SER A 77 -20.30 -25.72 18.25
C SER A 77 -19.94 -25.30 19.67
N ASP A 78 -20.67 -24.37 20.27
CA ASP A 78 -20.45 -23.82 21.62
C ASP A 78 -20.29 -24.89 22.73
N ASN A 79 -20.54 -26.16 22.43
CA ASN A 79 -20.41 -27.29 23.33
C ASN A 79 -18.96 -27.81 23.54
N GLU A 80 -17.97 -27.43 22.73
CA GLU A 80 -16.57 -27.89 22.94
C GLU A 80 -15.76 -27.02 23.92
N LEU A 81 -16.28 -25.87 24.36
CA LEU A 81 -15.61 -25.02 25.34
C LEU A 81 -15.77 -25.50 26.80
N ILE A 82 -16.53 -26.58 27.05
CA ILE A 82 -16.84 -27.02 28.43
C ILE A 82 -15.87 -28.09 28.96
N GLU A 83 -15.08 -28.77 28.14
CA GLU A 83 -14.21 -29.87 28.63
C GLU A 83 -12.78 -29.46 29.04
N LYS A 84 -12.49 -28.17 29.27
CA LYS A 84 -11.16 -27.73 29.75
C LYS A 84 -11.15 -26.96 31.08
N HIS A 85 -12.21 -27.05 31.89
CA HIS A 85 -12.22 -26.40 33.21
C HIS A 85 -12.75 -27.25 34.37
N THR A 86 -12.46 -28.55 34.40
CA THR A 86 -12.60 -29.36 35.62
C THR A 86 -11.52 -30.45 35.72
N HIS A 87 -10.27 -30.05 35.91
CA HIS A 87 -9.29 -30.88 36.64
C HIS A 87 -8.18 -30.00 37.23
N GLU A 88 -8.46 -29.41 38.40
CA GLU A 88 -7.58 -29.45 39.58
C GLU A 88 -8.36 -29.06 40.84
#